data_AF-A0A8J6G8E9-F1
#
_entry.id   AF-A0A8J6G8E9-F1
#
_cell.length_a   1.000
_cell.length_b   1.000
_cell.length_c   1.000
_cell.angle_alpha   90.00
_cell.angle_beta   90.00
_cell.angle_gamma   90.00
#
_symmetry.space_group_name_H-M   'P 1'
#
loop_
_entity.id
_entity.type
_entity.pdbx_description
1 polymer ?
#
loop_
_entity_poly.entity_id
_entity_poly.type
_entity_poly.pdbx_seq_one_letter_code
_entity_poly.pdbx_strand_id
1 'polypeptide(L)'
;MQTPALACLTLGLVLVFGEGSVLHHESHTIHQATDFGVKVFKHVVQASQDRNVVFSPYGVSSVLAMLQMTTAGKTQQQIQDAMGFKINEKGTAPALRRLSKELTGPWNKNEISTADAIFVQRDLELVQGFMPHFFKLFRTTVKQVDFLEVERARFIINDWVEKHTRGMISDLLAEGAVDQLTRLVLVNALYFNGQWKTPFSEASTHHRLFHKSDGSTVSVPMMAQTNKFNYTEFTTPDGHYYDILELPYHGETLSMFIAAPYEKDVPLSALTNILDAELIRQWKGNMTRLPRLLILPKFSLETEVDLRGPLEDLGMTDMFNPALADFSSLSDKEQLSVAQALQKVKIEVNESGTVASSSTAIVVSSRMAPQEVVMDRPFLFVVRHNPTARVGGEGALQRWRLRNVAARGSRRGRGAELEAEREGKEKNPTGSGAGFYGGRRGTCRARGCRMMRFMLLFSRQGKLRLQKWYLATSDKERKKMVRELMQVVLARKPKMCSFLEWRDLKVVYKRYASLYFCCAIEGQDNELITLELIHRYVELLDKYFGSVCELDIIFNFEKAYFILDEFLMGGDVQDTSKKSVLKAIEQADLLQEVRARDSEEEEEEEEYCGRGDFPSLGHLAR
;
A
#
# COMPACT_ATOMS: atom_id res chain seq x y z
N MET A 1 -24.76 -0.43 -14.95
CA MET A 1 -24.48 0.84 -15.66
C MET A 1 -23.03 0.80 -16.09
N GLN A 2 -22.75 0.85 -17.40
CA GLN A 2 -21.38 0.86 -17.91
C GLN A 2 -20.72 2.20 -17.55
N THR A 3 -19.59 2.17 -16.84
CA THR A 3 -18.68 3.31 -16.78
C THR A 3 -18.15 3.58 -18.20
N PRO A 4 -18.08 4.85 -18.65
CA PRO A 4 -17.54 5.15 -19.96
C PRO A 4 -16.08 4.70 -20.01
N ALA A 5 -15.74 3.85 -20.98
CA ALA A 5 -14.42 3.25 -21.08
C ALA A 5 -13.34 4.33 -21.16
N LEU A 6 -12.41 4.33 -20.19
CA LEU A 6 -11.16 5.05 -20.29
C LEU A 6 -10.31 4.41 -21.39
N ALA A 7 -10.53 4.80 -22.65
CA ALA A 7 -9.54 4.67 -23.71
C ALA A 7 -8.45 5.72 -23.48
N CYS A 8 -7.60 5.47 -22.48
CA CYS A 8 -6.64 6.41 -21.92
C CYS A 8 -5.33 5.65 -21.67
N LEU A 9 -4.48 5.54 -22.70
CA LEU A 9 -3.34 4.60 -22.85
C LEU A 9 -2.55 4.29 -21.55
N THR A 10 -3.12 3.47 -20.67
CA THR A 10 -2.46 2.99 -19.44
C THR A 10 -1.95 1.60 -19.71
N LEU A 11 -0.64 1.45 -19.70
CA LEU A 11 0.00 0.16 -19.87
C LEU A 11 0.30 -0.41 -18.49
N GLY A 12 -0.50 -1.40 -18.12
CA GLY A 12 -0.40 -2.11 -16.86
C GLY A 12 0.43 -3.37 -16.99
N LEU A 13 1.50 -3.46 -16.22
CA LEU A 13 2.37 -4.61 -16.22
C LEU A 13 2.44 -5.19 -14.79
N VAL A 14 1.60 -6.20 -14.52
CA VAL A 14 1.55 -6.88 -13.22
C VAL A 14 2.69 -7.90 -13.14
N LEU A 15 3.91 -7.37 -12.96
CA LEU A 15 5.15 -8.13 -12.85
C LEU A 15 5.32 -8.76 -11.47
N VAL A 16 4.72 -9.93 -11.33
CA VAL A 16 4.92 -10.77 -10.14
C VAL A 16 6.31 -11.47 -10.22
N PHE A 17 7.37 -10.69 -9.98
CA PHE A 17 8.79 -11.08 -10.09
C PHE A 17 9.21 -12.21 -9.13
N GLY A 18 10.32 -12.92 -9.44
CA GLY A 18 11.15 -13.33 -8.30
C GLY A 18 12.36 -14.29 -8.35
N GLU A 19 13.59 -13.79 -8.35
CA GLU A 19 14.77 -14.59 -7.93
C GLU A 19 14.89 -14.77 -6.40
N GLY A 20 14.61 -15.98 -5.91
CA GLY A 20 14.82 -16.36 -4.50
C GLY A 20 16.27 -16.75 -4.15
N SER A 21 16.62 -16.71 -2.86
CA SER A 21 17.97 -17.02 -2.36
C SER A 21 18.25 -18.52 -2.25
N VAL A 22 18.50 -19.16 -3.40
CA VAL A 22 18.93 -20.56 -3.52
C VAL A 22 19.97 -20.69 -4.65
N LEU A 23 20.73 -21.79 -4.67
CA LEU A 23 21.65 -22.25 -5.74
C LEU A 23 21.49 -21.52 -7.09
N HIS A 24 22.57 -20.95 -7.62
CA HIS A 24 22.64 -20.11 -8.84
C HIS A 24 21.70 -20.47 -10.01
N HIS A 25 21.39 -21.75 -10.22
CA HIS A 25 20.49 -22.25 -11.26
C HIS A 25 18.99 -21.97 -11.01
N GLU A 26 18.53 -21.96 -9.75
CA GLU A 26 17.14 -21.67 -9.40
C GLU A 26 16.79 -20.19 -9.59
N SER A 27 17.73 -19.30 -9.24
CA SER A 27 17.66 -17.85 -9.50
C SER A 27 17.44 -17.57 -10.99
N HIS A 28 18.37 -18.06 -11.82
CA HIS A 28 18.41 -17.86 -13.27
C HIS A 28 17.09 -18.24 -13.97
N THR A 29 16.49 -19.37 -13.57
CA THR A 29 15.18 -19.83 -14.10
C THR A 29 14.10 -18.76 -13.99
N ILE A 30 14.06 -18.05 -12.86
CA ILE A 30 12.97 -17.11 -12.59
C ILE A 30 13.23 -15.75 -13.25
N HIS A 31 14.49 -15.35 -13.37
CA HIS A 31 14.85 -14.23 -14.24
C HIS A 31 14.41 -14.49 -15.68
N GLN A 32 14.68 -15.69 -16.22
CA GLN A 32 14.27 -16.07 -17.57
C GLN A 32 12.75 -16.11 -17.75
N ALA A 33 12.01 -16.70 -16.79
CA ALA A 33 10.55 -16.66 -16.79
C ALA A 33 10.00 -15.22 -16.76
N THR A 34 10.65 -14.30 -16.04
CA THR A 34 10.25 -12.90 -15.98
C THR A 34 10.54 -12.18 -17.31
N ASP A 35 11.76 -12.29 -17.81
CA ASP A 35 12.23 -11.68 -19.07
C ASP A 35 11.39 -12.14 -20.26
N PHE A 36 11.10 -13.44 -20.35
CA PHE A 36 10.17 -14.00 -21.33
C PHE A 36 8.79 -13.33 -21.26
N GLY A 37 8.18 -13.23 -20.08
CA GLY A 37 6.88 -12.59 -19.94
C GLY A 37 6.88 -11.08 -20.27
N VAL A 38 7.99 -10.37 -20.04
CA VAL A 38 8.16 -8.97 -20.48
C VAL A 38 8.32 -8.88 -22.00
N LYS A 39 8.99 -9.84 -22.65
CA LYS A 39 9.05 -9.94 -24.11
C LYS A 39 7.66 -10.14 -24.71
N VAL A 40 6.86 -11.08 -24.19
CA VAL A 40 5.45 -11.26 -24.63
C VAL A 40 4.68 -9.95 -24.49
N PHE A 41 4.82 -9.24 -23.35
CA PHE A 41 4.18 -7.94 -23.15
C PHE A 41 4.57 -6.90 -24.21
N LYS A 42 5.83 -6.85 -24.67
CA LYS A 42 6.22 -5.93 -25.77
C LYS A 42 5.43 -6.20 -27.03
N HIS A 43 5.34 -7.47 -27.46
CA HIS A 43 4.57 -7.86 -28.64
C HIS A 43 3.09 -7.53 -28.47
N VAL A 44 2.51 -7.79 -27.30
CA VAL A 44 1.12 -7.38 -26.98
C VAL A 44 0.94 -5.87 -27.11
N VAL A 45 1.82 -5.05 -26.54
CA VAL A 45 1.74 -3.59 -26.61
C VAL A 45 1.89 -3.08 -28.05
N GLN A 46 2.83 -3.64 -28.81
CA GLN A 46 3.05 -3.29 -30.23
C GLN A 46 1.84 -3.65 -31.10
N ALA A 47 1.21 -4.80 -30.88
CA ALA A 47 -0.02 -5.21 -31.55
C ALA A 47 -1.25 -4.37 -31.13
N SER A 48 -1.24 -3.80 -29.92
CA SER A 48 -2.42 -3.17 -29.32
C SER A 48 -2.67 -1.70 -29.71
N GLN A 49 -1.83 -1.09 -30.55
CA GLN A 49 -1.99 0.25 -31.15
C GLN A 49 -2.84 1.23 -30.31
N ASP A 50 -2.23 1.75 -29.24
CA ASP A 50 -2.79 2.74 -28.31
C ASP A 50 -4.03 2.32 -27.49
N ARG A 51 -4.26 1.02 -27.30
CA ARG A 51 -5.23 0.51 -26.31
C ARG A 51 -4.63 0.39 -24.91
N ASN A 52 -5.51 0.49 -23.91
CA ASN A 52 -5.19 0.15 -22.53
C ASN A 52 -5.04 -1.37 -22.42
N VAL A 53 -3.93 -1.83 -21.84
CA VAL A 53 -3.61 -3.25 -21.67
C VAL A 53 -3.11 -3.46 -20.26
N VAL A 54 -3.66 -4.44 -19.54
CA VAL A 54 -3.08 -5.00 -18.32
C VAL A 54 -2.62 -6.42 -18.62
N PHE A 55 -1.38 -6.72 -18.28
CA PHE A 55 -0.72 -7.98 -18.59
C PHE A 55 -0.03 -8.57 -17.36
N SER A 56 0.03 -9.90 -17.27
CA SER A 56 0.79 -10.63 -16.25
C SER A 56 1.90 -11.48 -16.89
N PRO A 57 3.17 -11.01 -16.82
CA PRO A 57 4.34 -11.78 -17.22
C PRO A 57 4.50 -13.10 -16.48
N TYR A 58 4.15 -13.13 -15.18
CA TYR A 58 4.17 -14.36 -14.38
C TYR A 58 3.16 -15.38 -14.92
N GLY A 59 1.93 -14.94 -15.22
CA GLY A 59 0.86 -15.81 -15.66
C GLY A 59 1.14 -16.52 -16.98
N VAL A 60 1.61 -15.79 -18.00
CA VAL A 60 1.98 -16.40 -19.30
C VAL A 60 3.13 -17.40 -19.13
N SER A 61 4.14 -17.06 -18.33
CA SER A 61 5.28 -17.95 -18.07
C SER A 61 4.90 -19.19 -17.28
N SER A 62 3.92 -19.09 -16.36
CA SER A 62 3.37 -20.23 -15.62
C SER A 62 2.65 -21.21 -16.56
N VAL A 63 1.78 -20.69 -17.44
CA VAL A 63 1.02 -21.51 -18.39
C VAL A 63 1.92 -22.16 -19.44
N LEU A 64 2.91 -21.45 -19.99
CA LEU A 64 3.84 -22.08 -20.95
C LEU A 64 4.82 -23.05 -20.29
N ALA A 65 5.20 -22.86 -19.02
CA ALA A 65 5.94 -23.86 -18.27
C ALA A 65 5.14 -25.16 -18.13
N MET A 66 3.81 -25.09 -17.94
CA MET A 66 2.92 -26.26 -18.00
C MET A 66 2.84 -26.83 -19.42
N LEU A 67 2.78 -25.98 -20.45
CA LEU A 67 2.70 -26.41 -21.86
C LEU A 67 3.93 -27.21 -22.30
N GLN A 68 5.14 -26.84 -21.83
CA GLN A 68 6.38 -27.61 -22.09
C GLN A 68 6.25 -29.10 -21.69
N MET A 69 5.42 -29.44 -20.70
CA MET A 69 5.17 -30.85 -20.32
C MET A 69 4.26 -31.59 -21.28
N THR A 70 3.37 -30.89 -21.98
CA THR A 70 2.38 -31.48 -22.90
C THR A 70 2.93 -31.66 -24.32
N THR A 71 3.87 -30.80 -24.72
CA THR A 71 4.48 -30.80 -26.05
C THR A 71 5.73 -31.67 -26.13
N ALA A 72 6.05 -32.21 -27.31
CA ALA A 72 7.32 -32.85 -27.61
C ALA A 72 7.99 -32.24 -28.87
N GLY A 73 9.08 -32.86 -29.33
CA GLY A 73 9.70 -32.55 -30.63
C GLY A 73 10.06 -31.08 -30.83
N LYS A 74 9.83 -30.59 -32.06
CA LYS A 74 10.12 -29.20 -32.46
C LYS A 74 9.20 -28.19 -31.76
N THR A 75 7.95 -28.55 -31.48
CA THR A 75 7.01 -27.71 -30.74
C THR A 75 7.51 -27.43 -29.32
N GLN A 76 7.97 -28.46 -28.60
CA GLN A 76 8.58 -28.28 -27.28
C GLN A 76 9.88 -27.48 -27.35
N GLN A 77 10.70 -27.71 -28.39
CA GLN A 77 11.94 -26.98 -28.58
C GLN A 77 11.69 -25.47 -28.77
N GLN A 78 10.72 -25.06 -29.60
CA GLN A 78 10.37 -23.65 -29.77
C GLN A 78 10.01 -22.97 -28.45
N ILE A 79 9.22 -23.64 -27.59
CA ILE A 79 8.85 -23.11 -26.27
C ILE A 79 10.07 -23.03 -25.33
N GLN A 80 10.94 -24.06 -25.33
CA GLN A 80 12.16 -24.06 -24.53
C GLN A 80 13.15 -22.97 -24.95
N ASP A 81 13.33 -22.77 -26.26
CA ASP A 81 14.24 -21.77 -26.83
C ASP A 81 13.73 -20.34 -26.56
N ALA A 82 12.42 -20.10 -26.66
CA ALA A 82 11.81 -18.81 -26.35
C ALA A 82 11.84 -18.47 -24.85
N MET A 83 11.52 -19.44 -23.97
CA MET A 83 11.56 -19.25 -22.52
C MET A 83 12.98 -19.27 -21.93
N GLY A 84 13.94 -19.85 -22.66
CA GLY A 84 15.34 -20.00 -22.26
C GLY A 84 15.64 -21.08 -21.22
N PHE A 85 14.63 -21.79 -20.70
CA PHE A 85 14.79 -22.85 -19.70
C PHE A 85 13.90 -24.06 -20.00
N LYS A 86 14.28 -25.23 -19.47
CA LYS A 86 13.48 -26.46 -19.62
C LYS A 86 12.85 -26.85 -18.29
N ILE A 87 11.54 -27.09 -18.28
CA ILE A 87 10.79 -27.47 -17.07
C ILE A 87 11.30 -28.77 -16.41
N ASN A 88 11.84 -29.68 -17.22
CA ASN A 88 12.39 -30.97 -16.80
C ASN A 88 13.86 -30.90 -16.32
N GLU A 89 14.52 -29.74 -16.40
CA GLU A 89 15.85 -29.56 -15.83
C GLU A 89 15.82 -29.61 -14.29
N LYS A 90 16.94 -30.05 -13.71
CA LYS A 90 17.03 -30.39 -12.29
C LYS A 90 17.12 -29.11 -11.43
N GLY A 91 15.97 -28.54 -11.11
CA GLY A 91 15.83 -27.38 -10.24
C GLY A 91 14.69 -26.46 -10.65
N THR A 92 14.33 -26.47 -11.93
CA THR A 92 13.35 -25.58 -12.57
C THR A 92 11.97 -25.65 -11.92
N ALA A 93 11.31 -26.81 -11.92
CA ALA A 93 9.98 -26.96 -11.32
C ALA A 93 9.94 -26.77 -9.79
N PRO A 94 10.97 -27.15 -8.99
CA PRO A 94 11.12 -26.67 -7.62
C PRO A 94 11.18 -25.14 -7.50
N ALA A 95 11.96 -24.44 -8.33
CA ALA A 95 12.11 -22.99 -8.30
C ALA A 95 10.78 -22.28 -8.66
N LEU A 96 10.11 -22.67 -9.73
CA LEU A 96 8.81 -22.09 -10.14
C LEU A 96 7.70 -22.31 -9.09
N ARG A 97 7.73 -23.43 -8.36
CA ARG A 97 6.82 -23.64 -7.21
C ARG A 97 7.17 -22.80 -6.00
N ARG A 98 8.45 -22.58 -5.71
CA ARG A 98 8.90 -21.67 -4.65
C ARG A 98 8.43 -20.25 -4.96
N LEU A 99 8.65 -19.79 -6.20
CA LEU A 99 8.11 -18.54 -6.71
C LEU A 99 6.60 -18.46 -6.49
N SER A 100 5.82 -19.38 -7.07
CA SER A 100 4.35 -19.41 -6.90
C SER A 100 3.93 -19.28 -5.42
N LYS A 101 4.56 -20.07 -4.54
CA LYS A 101 4.30 -20.02 -3.10
C LYS A 101 4.71 -18.69 -2.45
N GLU A 102 5.83 -18.09 -2.84
CA GLU A 102 6.30 -16.79 -2.36
C GLU A 102 5.38 -15.64 -2.77
N LEU A 103 4.65 -15.78 -3.88
CA LEU A 103 3.71 -14.79 -4.40
C LEU A 103 2.31 -14.94 -3.79
N THR A 104 1.75 -16.15 -3.74
CA THR A 104 0.42 -16.43 -3.13
C THR A 104 0.49 -16.63 -1.61
N GLY A 105 1.62 -16.30 -0.98
CA GLY A 105 1.88 -16.56 0.43
C GLY A 105 1.21 -15.54 1.36
N PRO A 106 0.61 -15.96 2.49
CA PRO A 106 -0.10 -15.05 3.41
C PRO A 106 0.81 -14.00 4.08
N TRP A 107 2.13 -14.22 4.10
CA TRP A 107 3.11 -13.24 4.58
C TRP A 107 3.14 -11.94 3.77
N ASN A 108 2.63 -11.94 2.54
CA ASN A 108 2.57 -10.74 1.71
C ASN A 108 1.57 -9.70 2.22
N LYS A 109 0.64 -10.07 3.13
CA LYS A 109 -0.50 -9.30 3.67
C LYS A 109 -1.51 -8.76 2.64
N ASN A 110 -1.07 -8.56 1.41
CA ASN A 110 -1.86 -8.32 0.21
C ASN A 110 -2.22 -9.67 -0.42
N GLU A 111 -3.32 -9.71 -1.15
CA GLU A 111 -3.83 -10.92 -1.77
C GLU A 111 -3.49 -10.97 -3.26
N ILE A 112 -2.72 -11.99 -3.65
CA ILE A 112 -2.49 -12.35 -5.05
C ILE A 112 -3.21 -13.67 -5.31
N SER A 113 -4.12 -13.71 -6.28
CA SER A 113 -4.80 -14.93 -6.71
C SER A 113 -4.54 -15.17 -8.20
N THR A 114 -3.96 -16.32 -8.52
CA THR A 114 -3.60 -16.72 -9.89
C THR A 114 -4.27 -18.03 -10.26
N ALA A 115 -4.97 -18.03 -11.39
CA ALA A 115 -5.72 -19.17 -11.89
C ALA A 115 -5.07 -19.65 -13.20
N ASP A 116 -4.12 -20.57 -13.07
CA ASP A 116 -3.43 -21.21 -14.19
C ASP A 116 -4.04 -22.61 -14.46
N ALA A 117 -4.50 -22.86 -15.68
CA ALA A 117 -5.05 -24.15 -16.06
C ALA A 117 -4.82 -24.52 -17.53
N ILE A 118 -4.68 -25.82 -17.75
CA ILE A 118 -4.83 -26.46 -19.07
C ILE A 118 -6.13 -27.25 -19.02
N PHE A 119 -7.04 -26.95 -19.95
CA PHE A 119 -8.25 -27.71 -20.20
C PHE A 119 -8.08 -28.56 -21.45
N VAL A 120 -8.45 -29.84 -21.39
CA VAL A 120 -8.36 -30.81 -22.49
C VAL A 120 -9.67 -31.54 -22.70
N GLN A 121 -9.88 -32.04 -23.92
CA GLN A 121 -11.05 -32.85 -24.25
C GLN A 121 -11.13 -34.11 -23.38
N ARG A 122 -12.35 -34.49 -22.98
CA ARG A 122 -12.60 -35.52 -21.96
C ARG A 122 -12.26 -36.95 -22.41
N ASP A 123 -12.54 -37.30 -23.66
CA ASP A 123 -12.27 -38.62 -24.25
C ASP A 123 -10.83 -38.77 -24.77
N LEU A 124 -9.98 -37.76 -24.57
CA LEU A 124 -8.56 -37.83 -24.88
C LEU A 124 -7.83 -38.85 -23.97
N GLU A 125 -7.32 -39.93 -24.56
CA GLU A 125 -6.42 -40.87 -23.89
C GLU A 125 -5.07 -40.21 -23.59
N LEU A 126 -4.77 -40.00 -22.30
CA LEU A 126 -3.49 -39.43 -21.85
C LEU A 126 -2.42 -40.51 -21.72
N VAL A 127 -1.17 -40.19 -22.11
CA VAL A 127 -0.05 -41.14 -21.99
C VAL A 127 0.19 -41.55 -20.52
N GLN A 128 0.58 -42.81 -20.31
CA GLN A 128 0.74 -43.34 -18.95
C GLN A 128 1.80 -42.57 -18.15
N GLY A 129 1.47 -42.24 -16.90
CA GLY A 129 2.34 -41.50 -16.00
C GLY A 129 2.32 -39.98 -16.16
N PHE A 130 1.69 -39.44 -17.22
CA PHE A 130 1.59 -37.99 -17.44
C PHE A 130 0.95 -37.26 -16.23
N MET A 131 -0.27 -37.64 -15.84
CA MET A 131 -0.99 -36.97 -14.74
C MET A 131 -0.25 -37.01 -13.39
N PRO A 132 0.30 -38.15 -12.92
CA PRO A 132 1.17 -38.19 -11.74
C PRO A 132 2.41 -37.29 -11.86
N HIS A 133 3.03 -37.21 -13.04
CA HIS A 133 4.22 -36.39 -13.27
C HIS A 133 3.89 -34.90 -13.26
N PHE A 134 2.83 -34.50 -13.98
CA PHE A 134 2.29 -33.14 -14.00
C PHE A 134 1.92 -32.65 -12.58
N PHE A 135 1.19 -33.46 -11.80
CA PHE A 135 0.86 -33.15 -10.42
C PHE A 135 2.10 -33.07 -9.51
N LYS A 136 3.13 -33.90 -9.74
CA LYS A 136 4.41 -33.82 -9.02
C LYS A 136 5.16 -32.50 -9.28
N LEU A 137 5.02 -31.92 -10.47
CA LEU A 137 5.70 -30.67 -10.86
C LEU A 137 4.89 -29.43 -10.44
N PHE A 138 3.59 -29.36 -10.74
CA PHE A 138 2.78 -28.14 -10.57
C PHE A 138 1.80 -28.16 -9.39
N ARG A 139 1.57 -29.31 -8.74
CA ARG A 139 0.54 -29.51 -7.70
C ARG A 139 -0.91 -29.24 -8.16
N THR A 140 -1.11 -29.11 -9.47
CA THR A 140 -2.42 -29.02 -10.13
C THR A 140 -2.61 -30.22 -11.07
N THR A 141 -3.81 -30.38 -11.60
CA THR A 141 -4.17 -31.42 -12.57
C THR A 141 -4.70 -30.78 -13.85
N VAL A 142 -4.45 -31.43 -14.99
CA VAL A 142 -5.10 -31.05 -16.25
C VAL A 142 -6.60 -31.33 -16.12
N LYS A 143 -7.42 -30.42 -16.64
CA LYS A 143 -8.88 -30.44 -16.46
C LYS A 143 -9.52 -31.03 -17.71
N GLN A 144 -10.14 -32.20 -17.57
CA GLN A 144 -10.92 -32.82 -18.64
C GLN A 144 -12.31 -32.19 -18.70
N VAL A 145 -12.66 -31.65 -19.87
CA VAL A 145 -13.95 -31.01 -20.19
C VAL A 145 -14.43 -31.58 -21.52
N ASP A 146 -15.75 -31.67 -21.71
CA ASP A 146 -16.32 -32.13 -22.98
C ASP A 146 -16.71 -30.93 -23.85
N PHE A 147 -15.87 -30.60 -24.83
CA PHE A 147 -16.07 -29.50 -25.77
C PHE A 147 -17.17 -29.80 -26.82
N LEU A 148 -17.68 -31.04 -26.90
CA LEU A 148 -18.87 -31.34 -27.72
C LEU A 148 -20.11 -30.60 -27.18
N GLU A 149 -20.21 -30.47 -25.85
CA GLU A 149 -21.21 -29.66 -25.15
C GLU A 149 -20.71 -28.21 -24.98
N VAL A 150 -20.48 -27.50 -26.09
CA VAL A 150 -19.83 -26.16 -26.18
C VAL A 150 -20.20 -25.19 -25.05
N GLU A 151 -21.49 -24.89 -24.86
CA GLU A 151 -21.93 -23.94 -23.82
C GLU A 151 -21.66 -24.43 -22.39
N ARG A 152 -21.68 -25.75 -22.17
CA ARG A 152 -21.33 -26.33 -20.88
C ARG A 152 -19.82 -26.30 -20.64
N ALA A 153 -19.02 -26.53 -21.68
CA ALA A 153 -17.57 -26.39 -21.60
C ALA A 153 -17.17 -24.95 -21.28
N ARG A 154 -17.77 -23.98 -21.99
CA ARG A 154 -17.62 -22.54 -21.74
C ARG A 154 -18.00 -22.17 -20.31
N PHE A 155 -19.17 -22.64 -19.84
CA PHE A 155 -19.62 -22.44 -18.45
C PHE A 155 -18.66 -23.04 -17.41
N ILE A 156 -18.18 -24.28 -17.60
CA ILE A 156 -17.24 -24.94 -16.67
C ILE A 156 -15.92 -24.17 -16.56
N ILE A 157 -15.40 -23.65 -17.66
CA ILE A 157 -14.16 -22.87 -17.67
C ILE A 157 -14.38 -21.52 -16.97
N ASN A 158 -15.46 -20.80 -17.30
CA ASN A 158 -15.80 -19.52 -16.69
C ASN A 158 -16.07 -19.64 -15.16
N ASP A 159 -16.90 -20.59 -14.72
CA ASP A 159 -17.16 -20.88 -13.30
C ASP A 159 -15.87 -21.26 -12.54
N TRP A 160 -14.95 -21.98 -13.19
CA TRP A 160 -13.65 -22.28 -12.59
C TRP A 160 -12.81 -21.02 -12.39
N VAL A 161 -12.73 -20.15 -13.41
CA VAL A 161 -12.01 -18.86 -13.33
C VAL A 161 -12.64 -17.95 -12.28
N GLU A 162 -13.96 -17.85 -12.24
CA GLU A 162 -14.69 -17.04 -11.28
C GLU A 162 -14.37 -17.46 -9.84
N LYS A 163 -14.37 -18.76 -9.55
CA LYS A 163 -14.01 -19.31 -8.23
C LYS A 163 -12.56 -19.02 -7.85
N HIS A 164 -11.62 -19.03 -8.80
CA HIS A 164 -10.20 -18.79 -8.54
C HIS A 164 -9.82 -17.30 -8.57
N THR A 165 -10.73 -16.43 -9.01
CA THR A 165 -10.61 -14.95 -8.98
C THR A 165 -11.61 -14.29 -8.03
N ARG A 166 -12.27 -15.08 -7.17
CA ARG A 166 -13.25 -14.64 -6.15
C ARG A 166 -14.41 -13.80 -6.70
N GLY A 167 -14.94 -14.16 -7.86
CA GLY A 167 -16.05 -13.45 -8.50
C GLY A 167 -15.63 -12.24 -9.34
N MET A 168 -14.32 -11.90 -9.39
CA MET A 168 -13.86 -10.67 -10.05
C MET A 168 -13.75 -10.81 -11.57
N ILE A 169 -13.51 -12.03 -12.08
CA ILE A 169 -13.52 -12.38 -13.51
C ILE A 169 -14.50 -13.53 -13.72
N SER A 170 -15.73 -13.21 -14.16
CA SER A 170 -16.82 -14.18 -14.32
C SER A 170 -17.02 -14.71 -15.75
N ASP A 171 -16.51 -14.00 -16.75
CA ASP A 171 -16.62 -14.39 -18.17
C ASP A 171 -15.25 -14.26 -18.83
N LEU A 172 -14.49 -15.36 -18.90
CA LEU A 172 -13.21 -15.43 -19.60
C LEU A 172 -13.40 -15.77 -21.08
N LEU A 173 -14.30 -16.72 -21.36
CA LEU A 173 -14.59 -17.22 -22.69
C LEU A 173 -15.93 -16.65 -23.18
N ALA A 174 -15.82 -15.67 -24.08
CA ALA A 174 -16.96 -15.12 -24.80
C ALA A 174 -17.71 -16.20 -25.62
N GLU A 175 -18.94 -15.89 -26.01
CA GLU A 175 -19.71 -16.73 -26.94
C GLU A 175 -18.94 -16.92 -28.26
N GLY A 176 -18.81 -18.16 -28.72
CA GLY A 176 -18.03 -18.52 -29.90
C GLY A 176 -16.50 -18.60 -29.71
N ALA A 177 -15.97 -18.39 -28.50
CA ALA A 177 -14.54 -18.58 -28.22
C ALA A 177 -14.11 -20.06 -28.27
N VAL A 178 -15.00 -20.99 -27.89
CA VAL A 178 -14.77 -22.44 -27.99
C VAL A 178 -15.82 -23.09 -28.87
N ASP A 179 -15.46 -24.21 -29.48
CA ASP A 179 -16.28 -24.97 -30.43
C ASP A 179 -16.12 -26.49 -30.24
N GLN A 180 -16.81 -27.30 -31.05
CA GLN A 180 -16.74 -28.76 -30.98
C GLN A 180 -15.41 -29.36 -31.49
N LEU A 181 -14.59 -28.57 -32.19
CA LEU A 181 -13.26 -28.95 -32.68
C LEU A 181 -12.17 -28.63 -31.65
N THR A 182 -12.48 -27.83 -30.65
CA THR A 182 -11.59 -27.48 -29.54
C THR A 182 -11.16 -28.76 -28.81
N ARG A 183 -9.84 -28.91 -28.62
CA ARG A 183 -9.24 -30.03 -27.89
C ARG A 183 -8.39 -29.61 -26.70
N LEU A 184 -7.81 -28.42 -26.76
CA LEU A 184 -6.92 -27.89 -25.73
C LEU A 184 -7.08 -26.36 -25.63
N VAL A 185 -7.34 -25.88 -24.42
CA VAL A 185 -7.49 -24.45 -24.09
C VAL A 185 -6.54 -24.09 -22.96
N LEU A 186 -5.80 -22.99 -23.13
CA LEU A 186 -4.86 -22.47 -22.15
C LEU A 186 -5.44 -21.23 -21.48
N VAL A 187 -5.50 -21.28 -20.14
CA VAL A 187 -6.11 -20.24 -19.32
C VAL A 187 -5.10 -19.72 -18.30
N ASN A 188 -4.84 -18.41 -18.36
CA ASN A 188 -4.34 -17.65 -17.23
C ASN A 188 -5.33 -16.53 -16.88
N ALA A 189 -5.78 -16.50 -15.63
CA ALA A 189 -6.46 -15.35 -15.06
C ALA A 189 -5.74 -14.90 -13.79
N LEU A 190 -5.56 -13.58 -13.63
CA LEU A 190 -4.93 -13.00 -12.45
C LEU A 190 -5.82 -11.94 -11.82
N TYR A 191 -6.02 -12.08 -10.51
CA TYR A 191 -6.61 -11.06 -9.65
C TYR A 191 -5.58 -10.62 -8.61
N PHE A 192 -5.44 -9.30 -8.45
CA PHE A 192 -4.57 -8.70 -7.45
C PHE A 192 -5.36 -7.72 -6.58
N ASN A 193 -5.16 -7.82 -5.27
CA ASN A 193 -5.74 -6.96 -4.25
C ASN A 193 -4.65 -6.61 -3.23
N GLY A 194 -4.49 -5.32 -2.92
CA GLY A 194 -3.48 -4.88 -1.98
C GLY A 194 -3.71 -3.47 -1.49
N GLN A 195 -3.57 -3.24 -0.19
CA GLN A 195 -3.79 -1.93 0.42
C GLN A 195 -2.53 -1.06 0.30
N TRP A 196 -2.67 0.24 0.04
CA TRP A 196 -1.51 1.15 0.03
C TRP A 196 -0.87 1.20 1.42
N LYS A 197 0.46 1.31 1.50
CA LYS A 197 1.13 1.59 2.78
C LYS A 197 0.73 2.95 3.36
N THR A 198 0.43 3.91 2.48
CA THR A 198 -0.21 5.18 2.85
C THR A 198 -1.37 5.43 1.90
N PRO A 199 -2.63 5.30 2.36
CA PRO A 199 -3.81 5.64 1.58
C PRO A 199 -3.80 7.09 1.06
N PHE A 200 -4.53 7.33 -0.02
CA PHE A 200 -4.91 8.67 -0.44
C PHE A 200 -6.11 9.14 0.41
N SER A 201 -6.24 10.46 0.59
CA SER A 201 -7.44 11.03 1.21
C SER A 201 -8.55 11.16 0.16
N GLU A 202 -9.73 10.61 0.43
CA GLU A 202 -10.92 10.80 -0.42
C GLU A 202 -11.27 12.30 -0.59
N ALA A 203 -11.02 13.11 0.45
CA ALA A 203 -11.21 14.56 0.40
C ALA A 203 -10.24 15.28 -0.56
N SER A 204 -9.16 14.62 -0.97
CA SER A 204 -8.19 15.09 -1.97
C SER A 204 -8.41 14.47 -3.35
N THR A 205 -9.48 13.68 -3.54
CA THR A 205 -9.84 13.13 -4.85
C THR A 205 -10.73 14.11 -5.61
N HIS A 206 -10.25 14.59 -6.75
CA HIS A 206 -10.90 15.64 -7.54
C HIS A 206 -10.90 15.30 -9.03
N HIS A 207 -11.94 15.72 -9.75
CA HIS A 207 -11.98 15.56 -11.20
C HIS A 207 -10.95 16.46 -11.88
N ARG A 208 -10.08 15.88 -12.72
CA ARG A 208 -9.10 16.59 -13.57
C ARG A 208 -9.22 16.10 -15.01
N LEU A 209 -8.75 16.91 -15.96
CA LEU A 209 -8.60 16.49 -17.35
C LEU A 209 -7.41 15.54 -17.48
N PHE A 210 -7.65 14.36 -18.03
CA PHE A 210 -6.63 13.44 -18.53
C PHE A 210 -6.51 13.64 -20.05
N HIS A 211 -5.28 13.76 -20.54
CA HIS A 211 -4.95 13.94 -21.95
C HIS A 211 -4.58 12.59 -22.55
N LYS A 212 -5.30 12.14 -23.58
CA LYS A 212 -5.07 10.85 -24.23
C LYS A 212 -4.03 10.97 -25.34
N SER A 213 -3.53 9.83 -25.82
CA SER A 213 -2.64 9.74 -26.98
C SER A 213 -3.27 10.26 -28.28
N ASP A 214 -4.59 10.12 -28.43
CA ASP A 214 -5.37 10.65 -29.56
C ASP A 214 -5.55 12.19 -29.53
N GLY A 215 -4.97 12.88 -28.54
CA GLY A 215 -5.08 14.33 -28.33
C GLY A 215 -6.40 14.78 -27.70
N SER A 216 -7.37 13.88 -27.51
CA SER A 216 -8.62 14.19 -26.82
C SER A 216 -8.45 14.21 -25.30
N THR A 217 -9.39 14.85 -24.60
CA THR A 217 -9.36 14.94 -23.12
C THR A 217 -10.62 14.34 -22.50
N VAL A 218 -10.48 13.77 -21.30
CA VAL A 218 -11.59 13.22 -20.53
C VAL A 218 -11.45 13.61 -19.05
N SER A 219 -12.58 13.88 -18.39
CA SER A 219 -12.58 14.16 -16.95
C SER A 219 -12.52 12.85 -16.15
N VAL A 220 -11.50 12.70 -15.32
CA VAL A 220 -11.23 11.50 -14.51
C VAL A 220 -11.04 11.90 -13.04
N PRO A 221 -11.56 11.14 -12.06
CA PRO A 221 -11.21 11.33 -10.65
C PRO A 221 -9.70 11.06 -10.44
N MET A 222 -8.98 12.10 -10.04
CA MET A 222 -7.57 12.05 -9.66
C MET A 222 -7.45 12.08 -8.15
N MET A 223 -6.77 11.09 -7.59
CA MET A 223 -6.39 11.03 -6.18
C MET A 223 -5.07 11.79 -5.99
N ALA A 224 -4.92 12.52 -4.89
CA ALA A 224 -3.70 13.26 -4.59
C ALA A 224 -3.18 12.97 -3.16
N GLN A 225 -1.88 12.78 -3.02
CA GLN A 225 -1.20 12.76 -1.71
C GLN A 225 0.22 13.32 -1.77
N THR A 226 0.68 13.96 -0.70
CA THR A 226 2.06 14.44 -0.55
C THR A 226 2.79 13.57 0.47
N ASN A 227 3.88 12.91 0.05
CA ASN A 227 4.64 12.03 0.93
C ASN A 227 6.11 11.90 0.46
N LYS A 228 6.94 11.23 1.26
CA LYS A 228 8.32 10.85 0.93
C LYS A 228 8.34 9.51 0.19
N PHE A 229 8.27 9.56 -1.14
CA PHE A 229 8.30 8.41 -2.04
C PHE A 229 9.71 8.04 -2.47
N ASN A 230 9.90 6.78 -2.85
CA ASN A 230 11.10 6.37 -3.59
C ASN A 230 10.92 6.81 -5.05
N TYR A 231 11.87 7.59 -5.55
CA TYR A 231 11.79 8.24 -6.85
C TYR A 231 13.15 8.24 -7.55
N THR A 232 13.14 8.14 -8.88
CA THR A 232 14.32 8.32 -9.73
C THR A 232 13.89 8.92 -11.08
N GLU A 233 14.83 9.59 -11.74
CA GLU A 233 14.66 10.11 -13.10
C GLU A 233 15.37 9.16 -14.06
N PHE A 234 14.75 8.90 -15.21
CA PHE A 234 15.31 8.04 -16.24
C PHE A 234 15.27 8.72 -17.61
N THR A 235 16.31 8.54 -18.41
CA THR A 235 16.40 9.07 -19.77
C THR A 235 16.54 7.91 -20.74
N THR A 236 15.69 7.85 -21.78
CA THR A 236 15.81 6.85 -22.84
C THR A 236 17.08 7.09 -23.68
N PRO A 237 17.54 6.10 -24.47
CA PRO A 237 18.66 6.30 -25.40
C PRO A 237 18.46 7.48 -26.37
N ASP A 238 17.21 7.78 -26.72
CA ASP A 238 16.81 8.88 -27.60
C ASP A 238 16.73 10.25 -26.89
N GLY A 239 17.01 10.31 -25.59
CA GLY A 239 17.05 11.55 -24.80
C GLY A 239 15.75 11.93 -24.10
N HIS A 240 14.70 11.09 -24.14
CA HIS A 240 13.42 11.41 -23.51
C HIS A 240 13.42 11.14 -22.00
N TYR A 241 12.95 12.10 -21.21
CA TYR A 241 12.93 12.04 -19.75
C TYR A 241 11.63 11.44 -19.19
N TYR A 242 11.77 10.58 -18.19
CA TYR A 242 10.69 9.88 -17.48
C TYR A 242 10.85 10.00 -15.96
N ASP A 243 9.76 10.37 -15.29
CA ASP A 243 9.62 10.30 -13.84
C ASP A 243 9.28 8.87 -13.44
N ILE A 244 10.01 8.29 -12.48
CA ILE A 244 9.74 6.93 -11.98
C ILE A 244 9.57 6.96 -10.47
N LEU A 245 8.35 6.67 -10.02
CA LEU A 245 7.95 6.70 -8.61
C LEU A 245 7.50 5.32 -8.14
N GLU A 246 7.94 4.91 -6.95
CA GLU A 246 7.49 3.70 -6.27
C GLU A 246 6.49 4.02 -5.15
N LEU A 247 5.30 3.42 -5.27
CA LEU A 247 4.20 3.47 -4.32
C LEU A 247 4.06 2.10 -3.60
N PRO A 248 4.49 1.97 -2.33
CA PRO A 248 4.47 0.69 -1.62
C PRO A 248 3.08 0.27 -1.10
N TYR A 249 2.83 -1.03 -1.04
CA TYR A 249 1.66 -1.61 -0.38
C TYR A 249 1.94 -1.93 1.10
N HIS A 250 0.90 -2.08 1.92
CA HIS A 250 0.94 -2.24 3.38
C HIS A 250 1.81 -3.43 3.84
N GLY A 251 1.86 -4.51 3.06
CA GLY A 251 2.73 -5.66 3.32
C GLY A 251 4.24 -5.43 3.13
N GLU A 252 4.65 -4.33 2.50
CA GLU A 252 6.05 -3.99 2.11
C GLU A 252 6.75 -5.00 1.18
N THR A 253 6.18 -6.18 0.98
CA THR A 253 6.65 -7.15 -0.02
C THR A 253 6.27 -6.75 -1.44
N LEU A 254 5.27 -5.91 -1.63
CA LEU A 254 4.82 -5.43 -2.95
C LEU A 254 4.94 -3.90 -3.03
N SER A 255 5.21 -3.40 -4.24
CA SER A 255 5.04 -1.98 -4.59
C SER A 255 4.59 -1.81 -6.04
N MET A 256 3.91 -0.72 -6.35
CA MET A 256 3.62 -0.28 -7.72
C MET A 256 4.67 0.76 -8.12
N PHE A 257 5.45 0.50 -9.17
CA PHE A 257 6.21 1.55 -9.84
C PHE A 257 5.30 2.21 -10.87
N ILE A 258 5.46 3.52 -11.05
CA ILE A 258 4.70 4.30 -12.01
C ILE A 258 5.73 5.12 -12.79
N ALA A 259 5.75 4.97 -14.11
CA ALA A 259 6.66 5.65 -15.01
C ALA A 259 5.86 6.50 -16.01
N ALA A 260 6.11 7.81 -16.03
CA ALA A 260 5.43 8.76 -16.89
C ALA A 260 6.42 9.69 -17.61
N PRO A 261 6.15 10.07 -18.87
CA PRO A 261 6.99 11.01 -19.59
C PRO A 261 6.88 12.41 -18.99
N TYR A 262 8.02 13.09 -18.85
CA TYR A 262 8.07 14.46 -18.35
C TYR A 262 7.40 15.43 -19.32
N GLU A 263 7.78 15.34 -20.59
CA GLU A 263 7.22 16.11 -21.71
C GLU A 263 5.90 15.53 -22.21
N LYS A 264 5.07 16.36 -22.86
CA LYS A 264 3.74 15.94 -23.34
C LYS A 264 3.77 15.13 -24.63
N ASP A 265 4.72 15.45 -25.49
CA ASP A 265 4.75 14.96 -26.88
C ASP A 265 5.55 13.66 -27.04
N VAL A 266 6.11 13.14 -25.93
CA VAL A 266 6.86 11.89 -25.88
C VAL A 266 5.88 10.71 -25.82
N PRO A 267 5.87 9.79 -26.81
CA PRO A 267 5.00 8.63 -26.77
C PRO A 267 5.54 7.58 -25.79
N LEU A 268 4.63 6.94 -25.06
CA LEU A 268 4.96 5.88 -24.09
C LEU A 268 5.70 4.68 -24.74
N SER A 269 5.56 4.52 -26.05
CA SER A 269 6.26 3.51 -26.85
C SER A 269 7.80 3.63 -26.76
N ALA A 270 8.34 4.83 -26.57
CA ALA A 270 9.77 5.06 -26.38
C ALA A 270 10.31 4.37 -25.11
N LEU A 271 9.47 4.22 -24.07
CA LEU A 271 9.80 3.46 -22.86
C LEU A 271 9.53 1.96 -23.03
N THR A 272 8.39 1.58 -23.62
CA THR A 272 7.99 0.16 -23.68
C THR A 272 8.88 -0.66 -24.60
N ASN A 273 9.39 -0.06 -25.69
CA ASN A 273 10.31 -0.74 -26.61
C ASN A 273 11.62 -1.15 -25.93
N ILE A 274 12.13 -0.36 -24.99
CA ILE A 274 13.36 -0.63 -24.24
C ILE A 274 13.14 -1.36 -22.90
N LEU A 275 11.87 -1.55 -22.47
CA LEU A 275 11.53 -2.11 -21.17
C LEU A 275 12.02 -3.55 -21.00
N ASP A 276 12.80 -3.87 -19.98
CA ASP A 276 13.14 -5.25 -19.63
C ASP A 276 13.21 -5.46 -18.10
N ALA A 277 13.37 -6.71 -17.66
CA ALA A 277 13.43 -7.05 -16.25
C ALA A 277 14.63 -6.40 -15.52
N GLU A 278 15.73 -6.19 -16.25
CA GLU A 278 16.98 -5.62 -15.75
C GLU A 278 16.87 -4.09 -15.59
N LEU A 279 16.20 -3.40 -16.53
CA LEU A 279 15.90 -1.97 -16.45
C LEU A 279 15.02 -1.65 -15.22
N ILE A 280 13.99 -2.45 -14.97
CA ILE A 280 13.12 -2.29 -13.80
C ILE A 280 13.91 -2.55 -12.49
N ARG A 281 14.88 -3.47 -12.52
CA ARG A 281 15.82 -3.69 -11.40
C ARG A 281 16.75 -2.49 -11.20
N GLN A 282 17.25 -1.88 -12.27
CA GLN A 282 18.09 -0.69 -12.22
C GLN A 282 17.34 0.53 -11.64
N TRP A 283 16.07 0.74 -12.04
CA TRP A 283 15.23 1.79 -11.46
C TRP A 283 15.15 1.65 -9.93
N LYS A 284 14.87 0.44 -9.42
CA LYS A 284 14.83 0.19 -7.97
C LYS A 284 16.16 0.47 -7.28
N GLY A 285 17.29 0.17 -7.92
CA GLY A 285 18.63 0.41 -7.40
C GLY A 285 19.02 1.89 -7.34
N ASN A 286 18.43 2.72 -8.21
CA ASN A 286 18.73 4.14 -8.35
C ASN A 286 17.68 5.06 -7.69
N MET A 287 16.66 4.51 -7.05
CA MET A 287 15.64 5.28 -6.32
C MET A 287 16.18 5.90 -5.04
N THR A 288 15.81 7.16 -4.82
CA THR A 288 16.08 7.91 -3.58
C THR A 288 14.77 8.38 -2.96
N ARG A 289 14.73 8.52 -1.63
CA ARG A 289 13.49 8.83 -0.91
C ARG A 289 13.27 10.34 -0.81
N LEU A 290 12.42 10.89 -1.67
CA LEU A 290 12.21 12.34 -1.83
C LEU A 290 10.75 12.75 -1.57
N PRO A 291 10.49 13.96 -1.03
CA PRO A 291 9.14 14.49 -0.94
C PRO A 291 8.60 14.84 -2.34
N ARG A 292 7.46 14.27 -2.72
CA ARG A 292 6.74 14.54 -3.97
C ARG A 292 5.24 14.70 -3.69
N LEU A 293 4.55 15.52 -4.49
CA LEU A 293 3.10 15.48 -4.63
C LEU A 293 2.76 14.48 -5.74
N LEU A 294 2.17 13.34 -5.37
CA LEU A 294 1.70 12.33 -6.33
C LEU A 294 0.23 12.59 -6.66
N ILE A 295 -0.08 12.73 -7.94
CA ILE A 295 -1.44 12.78 -8.48
C ILE A 295 -1.64 11.57 -9.40
N LEU A 296 -2.56 10.67 -9.04
CA LEU A 296 -2.77 9.37 -9.69
C LEU A 296 -4.28 9.19 -10.00
N PRO A 297 -4.70 8.79 -11.22
CA PRO A 297 -6.10 8.53 -11.49
C PRO A 297 -6.62 7.34 -10.67
N LYS A 298 -7.88 7.44 -10.27
CA LYS A 298 -8.71 6.33 -9.77
C LYS A 298 -9.35 5.66 -10.98
N PHE A 299 -9.06 4.39 -11.22
CA PHE A 299 -9.53 3.67 -12.40
C PHE A 299 -9.78 2.19 -12.13
N SER A 300 -10.66 1.59 -12.93
CA SER A 300 -10.82 0.15 -13.06
C SER A 300 -10.48 -0.21 -14.50
N LEU A 301 -9.64 -1.22 -14.70
CA LEU A 301 -9.25 -1.69 -16.02
C LEU A 301 -9.28 -3.22 -16.04
N GLU A 302 -10.04 -3.74 -17.00
CA GLU A 302 -10.19 -5.16 -17.29
C GLU A 302 -9.83 -5.36 -18.75
N THR A 303 -8.88 -6.24 -19.02
CA THR A 303 -8.34 -6.45 -20.38
C THR A 303 -8.15 -7.93 -20.64
N GLU A 304 -8.52 -8.32 -21.85
CA GLU A 304 -8.41 -9.67 -22.39
C GLU A 304 -7.47 -9.62 -23.59
N VAL A 305 -6.49 -10.51 -23.62
CA VAL A 305 -5.41 -10.53 -24.60
C VAL A 305 -5.32 -11.93 -25.19
N ASP A 306 -5.45 -12.03 -26.51
CA ASP A 306 -5.03 -13.21 -27.27
C ASP A 306 -3.50 -13.24 -27.34
N LEU A 307 -2.92 -14.31 -26.82
CA LEU A 307 -1.49 -14.53 -26.78
C LEU A 307 -0.96 -15.12 -28.10
N ARG A 308 -1.82 -15.59 -29.00
CA ARG A 308 -1.41 -16.31 -30.22
C ARG A 308 -0.38 -15.53 -31.04
N GLY A 309 -0.72 -14.35 -31.55
CA GLY A 309 0.18 -13.51 -32.34
C GLY A 309 1.50 -13.21 -31.61
N PRO A 310 1.47 -12.68 -30.37
CA PRO A 310 2.66 -12.46 -29.56
C PRO A 310 3.55 -13.68 -29.33
N LEU A 311 3.00 -14.90 -29.33
CA LEU A 311 3.74 -16.14 -29.17
C LEU A 311 4.28 -16.68 -30.51
N GLU A 312 3.52 -16.52 -31.61
CA GLU A 312 3.97 -16.80 -32.97
C GLU A 312 5.17 -15.91 -33.37
N ASP A 313 5.12 -14.61 -33.03
CA ASP A 313 6.22 -13.65 -33.21
C ASP A 313 7.51 -14.04 -32.46
N LEU A 314 7.36 -14.65 -31.28
CA LEU A 314 8.47 -15.17 -30.46
C LEU A 314 8.94 -16.57 -30.91
N GLY A 315 8.43 -17.08 -32.05
CA GLY A 315 8.88 -18.31 -32.70
C GLY A 315 8.13 -19.58 -32.31
N MET A 316 7.08 -19.49 -31.47
CA MET A 316 6.27 -20.64 -31.03
C MET A 316 5.10 -20.90 -31.99
N THR A 317 5.42 -21.18 -33.25
CA THR A 317 4.44 -21.32 -34.33
C THR A 317 3.83 -22.72 -34.42
N ASP A 318 4.59 -23.78 -34.13
CA ASP A 318 4.15 -25.15 -34.44
C ASP A 318 2.95 -25.55 -33.54
N MET A 319 2.87 -25.04 -32.31
CA MET A 319 1.80 -25.39 -31.35
C MET A 319 0.40 -24.94 -31.77
N PHE A 320 0.29 -23.93 -32.64
CA PHE A 320 -0.96 -23.40 -33.18
C PHE A 320 -1.32 -23.95 -34.57
N ASN A 321 -0.51 -24.86 -35.12
CA ASN A 321 -0.72 -25.47 -36.42
C ASN A 321 -1.10 -26.95 -36.25
N PRO A 322 -2.35 -27.36 -36.55
CA PRO A 322 -2.80 -28.75 -36.39
C PRO A 322 -1.92 -29.81 -37.06
N ALA A 323 -1.23 -29.46 -38.16
CA ALA A 323 -0.38 -30.39 -38.90
C ALA A 323 1.06 -30.50 -38.38
N LEU A 324 1.52 -29.54 -37.56
CA LEU A 324 2.90 -29.46 -37.04
C LEU A 324 2.99 -29.61 -35.51
N ALA A 325 1.88 -29.39 -34.80
CA ALA A 325 1.83 -29.43 -33.35
C ALA A 325 2.12 -30.84 -32.81
N ASP A 326 3.24 -30.98 -32.09
CA ASP A 326 3.63 -32.22 -31.42
C ASP A 326 3.24 -32.16 -29.94
N PHE A 327 2.14 -32.82 -29.60
CA PHE A 327 1.63 -33.05 -28.24
C PHE A 327 1.74 -34.52 -27.81
N SER A 328 2.68 -35.28 -28.39
CA SER A 328 2.87 -36.71 -28.09
C SER A 328 3.27 -37.00 -26.63
N SER A 329 3.74 -35.99 -25.88
CA SER A 329 3.95 -36.08 -24.42
C SER A 329 2.67 -36.01 -23.59
N LEU A 330 1.54 -35.59 -24.19
CA LEU A 330 0.21 -35.57 -23.58
C LEU A 330 -0.64 -36.75 -24.07
N SER A 331 -0.73 -36.97 -25.38
CA SER A 331 -1.45 -38.09 -26.00
C SER A 331 -0.77 -38.54 -27.30
N ASP A 332 -0.68 -39.85 -27.51
CA ASP A 332 -0.14 -40.47 -28.72
C ASP A 332 -1.23 -40.91 -29.73
N LYS A 333 -2.52 -40.64 -29.43
CA LYS A 333 -3.67 -41.16 -30.20
C LYS A 333 -4.21 -40.22 -31.27
N GLU A 334 -4.21 -38.92 -31.01
CA GLU A 334 -4.75 -37.90 -31.91
C GLU A 334 -3.82 -36.69 -32.03
N GLN A 335 -3.90 -35.98 -33.16
CA GLN A 335 -3.22 -34.69 -33.30
C GLN A 335 -3.95 -33.63 -32.50
N LEU A 336 -3.22 -32.98 -31.59
CA LEU A 336 -3.69 -31.86 -30.78
C LEU A 336 -2.96 -30.60 -31.20
N SER A 337 -3.64 -29.46 -31.08
CA SER A 337 -3.03 -28.13 -31.21
C SER A 337 -3.70 -27.18 -30.22
N VAL A 338 -3.03 -26.06 -29.91
CA VAL A 338 -3.60 -25.00 -29.08
C VAL A 338 -4.67 -24.29 -29.89
N ALA A 339 -5.94 -24.47 -29.52
CA ALA A 339 -7.05 -23.77 -30.16
C ALA A 339 -7.05 -22.28 -29.78
N GLN A 340 -6.88 -21.99 -28.49
CA GLN A 340 -6.80 -20.64 -27.94
C GLN A 340 -5.80 -20.55 -26.78
N ALA A 341 -5.13 -19.39 -26.68
CA ALA A 341 -4.26 -19.02 -25.58
C ALA A 341 -4.62 -17.61 -25.10
N LEU A 342 -5.36 -17.51 -24.00
CA LEU A 342 -5.93 -16.26 -23.51
C LEU A 342 -5.37 -15.88 -22.15
N GLN A 343 -5.13 -14.58 -21.97
CA GLN A 343 -4.89 -13.99 -20.65
C GLN A 343 -5.92 -12.90 -20.38
N LYS A 344 -6.58 -12.98 -19.21
CA LYS A 344 -7.48 -11.94 -18.71
C LYS A 344 -7.00 -11.41 -17.37
N VAL A 345 -6.84 -10.10 -17.28
CA VAL A 345 -6.34 -9.43 -16.07
C VAL A 345 -7.27 -8.29 -15.72
N LYS A 346 -7.56 -8.16 -14.43
CA LYS A 346 -8.37 -7.09 -13.86
C LYS A 346 -7.63 -6.40 -12.73
N ILE A 347 -7.63 -5.07 -12.76
CA ILE A 347 -7.04 -4.22 -11.72
C ILE A 347 -7.96 -3.03 -11.43
N GLU A 348 -8.11 -2.72 -10.15
CA GLU A 348 -8.96 -1.63 -9.66
C GLU A 348 -8.16 -0.76 -8.69
N VAL A 349 -7.83 0.47 -9.08
CA VAL A 349 -6.98 1.39 -8.30
C VAL A 349 -7.85 2.46 -7.64
N ASN A 350 -7.80 2.54 -6.30
CA ASN A 350 -8.53 3.51 -5.50
C ASN A 350 -7.70 4.06 -4.31
N GLU A 351 -8.35 4.86 -3.46
CA GLU A 351 -7.73 5.65 -2.41
C GLU A 351 -7.12 4.79 -1.29
N SER A 352 -7.74 3.64 -0.98
CA SER A 352 -7.24 2.72 0.05
C SER A 352 -6.22 1.72 -0.47
N GLY A 353 -6.19 1.49 -1.79
CA GLY A 353 -5.33 0.48 -2.40
C GLY A 353 -5.86 0.03 -3.75
N THR A 354 -5.47 -1.19 -4.09
CA THR A 354 -6.19 -2.04 -5.02
C THR A 354 -7.32 -2.76 -4.25
N VAL A 355 -8.30 -1.94 -3.77
CA VAL A 355 -9.59 -2.28 -3.11
C VAL A 355 -9.51 -3.15 -1.83
N ALA A 356 -9.79 -2.72 -0.59
CA ALA A 356 -10.10 -1.45 0.08
C ALA A 356 -9.80 -1.70 1.60
N SER A 357 -10.06 -0.88 2.62
CA SER A 357 -10.80 0.39 2.78
C SER A 357 -10.26 1.14 4.04
N SER A 358 -10.78 2.34 4.33
CA SER A 358 -10.52 3.18 5.54
C SER A 358 -9.14 3.89 5.60
N SER A 359 -9.12 5.01 6.34
CA SER A 359 -8.27 6.17 6.02
C SER A 359 -7.28 6.56 7.13
N THR A 360 -6.16 7.19 6.75
CA THR A 360 -5.31 7.96 7.69
C THR A 360 -4.53 9.08 7.00
N ALA A 361 -4.36 10.19 7.74
CA ALA A 361 -3.30 11.21 7.63
C ALA A 361 -3.21 12.17 6.41
N ILE A 362 -3.12 13.47 6.71
CA ILE A 362 -2.32 14.45 5.95
C ILE A 362 -1.44 15.21 6.96
N VAL A 363 -0.14 15.27 6.68
CA VAL A 363 0.84 16.08 7.41
C VAL A 363 1.00 17.43 6.69
N VAL A 364 1.09 18.55 7.42
CA VAL A 364 1.48 19.84 6.85
C VAL A 364 2.55 20.52 7.71
N SER A 365 3.76 20.67 7.17
CA SER A 365 4.69 21.70 7.63
C SER A 365 5.64 22.20 6.51
N SER A 366 5.75 23.53 6.46
CA SER A 366 6.84 24.35 5.87
C SER A 366 7.06 24.42 4.34
N ARG A 367 6.49 25.48 3.74
CA ARG A 367 7.15 26.54 2.94
C ARG A 367 8.20 26.20 1.85
N MET A 368 8.13 25.04 1.22
CA MET A 368 8.51 24.89 -0.19
C MET A 368 7.43 24.08 -0.90
N ALA A 369 7.08 24.43 -2.13
CA ALA A 369 6.18 23.60 -2.94
C ALA A 369 6.92 22.28 -3.27
N PRO A 370 6.41 21.10 -2.87
CA PRO A 370 7.01 19.84 -3.28
C PRO A 370 6.87 19.71 -4.80
N GLN A 371 7.87 19.14 -5.48
CA GLN A 371 7.77 18.88 -6.91
C GLN A 371 6.64 17.88 -7.18
N GLU A 372 5.83 18.18 -8.20
CA GLU A 372 4.65 17.41 -8.57
C GLU A 372 5.01 16.26 -9.53
N VAL A 373 4.38 15.11 -9.33
CA VAL A 373 4.42 13.94 -10.22
C VAL A 373 2.97 13.64 -10.60
N VAL A 374 2.60 13.97 -11.83
CA VAL A 374 1.19 14.04 -12.27
C VAL A 374 0.90 13.07 -13.40
N MET A 375 0.00 12.12 -13.12
CA MET A 375 -0.41 11.08 -14.07
C MET A 375 -1.62 11.54 -14.91
N ASP A 376 -1.51 12.69 -15.59
CA ASP A 376 -2.57 13.26 -16.44
C ASP A 376 -2.41 12.97 -17.96
N ARG A 377 -1.58 11.98 -18.30
CA ARG A 377 -1.36 11.41 -19.64
C ARG A 377 -1.12 9.89 -19.54
N PRO A 378 -1.05 9.14 -20.66
CA PRO A 378 -0.52 7.78 -20.71
C PRO A 378 0.71 7.53 -19.83
N PHE A 379 0.64 6.47 -19.02
CA PHE A 379 1.72 6.04 -18.13
C PHE A 379 1.83 4.52 -18.11
N LEU A 380 3.05 4.04 -17.83
CA LEU A 380 3.33 2.64 -17.53
C LEU A 380 3.24 2.45 -16.01
N PHE A 381 2.56 1.40 -15.54
CA PHE A 381 2.66 0.97 -14.16
C PHE A 381 3.14 -0.47 -14.05
N VAL A 382 3.94 -0.74 -13.02
CA VAL A 382 4.53 -2.05 -12.74
C VAL A 382 4.24 -2.46 -11.31
N VAL A 383 3.36 -3.45 -11.09
CA VAL A 383 3.19 -4.05 -9.75
C VAL A 383 4.28 -5.10 -9.54
N ARG A 384 5.15 -4.93 -8.55
CA ARG A 384 6.39 -5.68 -8.31
C ARG A 384 6.42 -6.32 -6.93
N HIS A 385 6.76 -7.61 -6.88
CA HIS A 385 7.19 -8.27 -5.64
C HIS A 385 8.68 -8.00 -5.37
N ASN A 386 8.99 -7.45 -4.20
CA ASN A 386 10.30 -6.92 -3.82
C ASN A 386 11.22 -7.92 -3.11
N PRO A 387 10.77 -8.80 -2.18
CA PRO A 387 11.65 -9.75 -1.49
C PRO A 387 12.36 -10.68 -2.47
N THR A 388 11.59 -11.27 -3.37
CA THR A 388 12.08 -12.10 -4.46
C THR A 388 12.88 -11.30 -5.52
N ALA A 389 12.99 -9.98 -5.39
CA ALA A 389 13.68 -9.15 -6.37
C ALA A 389 14.73 -8.23 -5.72
N ARG A 390 15.17 -8.61 -4.51
CA ARG A 390 16.30 -8.03 -3.74
C ARG A 390 17.56 -8.91 -3.75
N VAL A 391 17.44 -10.19 -4.05
CA VAL A 391 18.48 -11.20 -3.78
C VAL A 391 19.72 -11.09 -4.70
N GLY A 392 19.58 -10.59 -5.93
CA GLY A 392 20.70 -10.47 -6.89
C GLY A 392 21.72 -9.33 -6.64
N GLY A 393 21.72 -8.69 -5.46
CA GLY A 393 22.29 -7.35 -5.28
C GLY A 393 23.82 -7.25 -5.05
N GLU A 394 24.38 -7.98 -4.08
CA GLU A 394 25.66 -7.57 -3.47
C GLU A 394 26.91 -7.93 -4.30
N GLY A 395 26.91 -9.10 -4.96
CA GLY A 395 28.08 -9.63 -5.69
C GLY A 395 28.37 -8.98 -7.06
N ALA A 396 27.43 -8.19 -7.59
CA ALA A 396 27.55 -7.50 -8.88
C ALA A 396 27.84 -6.00 -8.73
N LEU A 397 27.21 -5.34 -7.75
CA LEU A 397 27.36 -3.89 -7.53
C LEU A 397 28.80 -3.49 -7.18
N GLN A 398 29.51 -4.34 -6.41
CA GLN A 398 30.94 -4.14 -6.11
C GLN A 398 31.81 -4.22 -7.39
N ARG A 399 31.50 -5.13 -8.32
CA ARG A 399 32.23 -5.27 -9.59
C ARG A 399 31.99 -4.11 -10.56
N TRP A 400 30.78 -3.53 -10.56
CA TRP A 400 30.47 -2.35 -11.36
C TRP A 400 31.11 -1.08 -10.77
N ARG A 401 31.10 -0.90 -9.44
CA ARG A 401 31.83 0.20 -8.77
C ARG A 401 33.34 0.16 -9.06
N LEU A 402 33.97 -1.03 -9.01
CA LEU A 402 35.39 -1.17 -9.34
C LEU A 402 35.72 -0.82 -10.80
N ARG A 403 34.86 -1.17 -11.76
CA ARG A 403 35.06 -0.79 -13.18
C ARG A 403 34.89 0.72 -13.42
N ASN A 404 33.90 1.37 -12.81
CA ASN A 404 33.62 2.79 -13.07
C ASN A 404 34.53 3.76 -12.32
N VAL A 405 35.12 3.36 -11.19
CA VAL A 405 36.21 4.13 -10.56
C VAL A 405 37.48 4.08 -11.41
N ALA A 406 37.82 2.92 -11.98
CA ALA A 406 38.98 2.79 -12.88
C ALA A 406 38.82 3.63 -14.17
N ALA A 407 37.60 3.77 -14.71
CA ALA A 407 37.34 4.54 -15.93
C ALA A 407 37.42 6.07 -15.76
N ARG A 408 37.29 6.60 -14.54
CA ARG A 408 37.40 8.05 -14.25
C ARG A 408 38.82 8.48 -13.85
N GLY A 409 39.73 7.54 -13.64
CA GLY A 409 41.11 7.77 -13.19
C GLY A 409 42.14 8.10 -14.29
N SER A 410 41.75 8.58 -15.48
CA SER A 410 42.74 8.99 -16.50
C SER A 410 42.20 9.97 -17.55
N ARG A 411 42.26 11.28 -17.24
CA ARG A 411 42.64 12.36 -18.17
C ARG A 411 42.68 13.74 -17.50
N ARG A 412 43.68 14.54 -17.91
CA ARG A 412 43.93 15.97 -17.64
C ARG A 412 44.46 16.37 -16.25
N GLY A 413 45.78 16.49 -16.19
CA GLY A 413 46.46 17.60 -15.51
C GLY A 413 47.01 18.63 -16.53
N ARG A 414 47.54 19.74 -16.00
CA ARG A 414 48.04 20.98 -16.67
C ARG A 414 46.93 21.98 -17.10
N GLY A 415 46.95 23.23 -16.63
CA GLY A 415 47.82 23.86 -15.62
C GLY A 415 47.66 25.39 -15.52
N ALA A 416 48.25 25.99 -14.46
CA ALA A 416 48.32 27.43 -14.14
C ALA A 416 46.96 28.13 -13.87
N GLU A 417 46.84 29.22 -13.09
CA GLU A 417 47.84 30.14 -12.51
C GLU A 417 47.31 30.80 -11.20
N LEU A 418 48.18 31.58 -10.54
CA LEU A 418 48.09 32.49 -9.37
C LEU A 418 46.68 33.08 -9.00
N GLU A 419 46.37 33.53 -7.76
CA GLU A 419 47.16 34.27 -6.74
C GLU A 419 46.78 33.93 -5.28
N ALA A 420 47.58 34.40 -4.32
CA ALA A 420 47.30 34.35 -2.88
C ALA A 420 47.83 35.59 -2.13
N GLU A 421 46.94 36.35 -1.47
CA GLU A 421 47.20 37.42 -0.48
C GLU A 421 45.88 37.73 0.26
N ARG A 422 45.81 38.22 1.51
CA ARG A 422 46.75 38.22 2.65
C ARG A 422 45.96 38.44 3.97
N GLU A 423 46.67 38.46 5.09
CA GLU A 423 46.15 38.51 6.46
C GLU A 423 45.37 39.77 6.87
N GLY A 424 44.57 39.66 7.96
CA GLY A 424 43.90 40.79 8.60
C GLY A 424 43.28 40.46 9.96
N LYS A 425 44.11 40.23 10.99
CA LYS A 425 43.66 40.18 12.41
C LYS A 425 43.74 41.58 13.03
N GLU A 426 42.66 42.11 13.62
CA GLU A 426 42.81 42.85 14.88
C GLU A 426 41.56 42.93 15.80
N LYS A 427 41.77 42.47 17.04
CA LYS A 427 41.29 42.92 18.36
C LYS A 427 39.87 43.52 18.56
N ASN A 428 39.15 42.90 19.50
CA ASN A 428 38.16 43.55 20.38
C ASN A 428 38.76 44.72 21.17
N PRO A 429 37.90 45.64 21.65
CA PRO A 429 37.80 45.80 23.09
C PRO A 429 36.36 45.71 23.63
N THR A 430 36.27 45.51 24.95
CA THR A 430 35.03 45.34 25.73
C THR A 430 34.26 46.65 25.93
N GLY A 431 32.93 46.57 25.99
CA GLY A 431 32.05 47.68 26.39
C GLY A 431 30.68 47.18 26.86
N SER A 432 30.37 47.39 28.15
CA SER A 432 29.10 47.02 28.77
C SER A 432 27.96 47.98 28.40
N GLY A 433 26.75 47.45 28.22
CA GLY A 433 25.55 48.25 27.98
C GLY A 433 24.28 47.47 28.33
N ALA A 434 23.41 48.05 29.15
CA ALA A 434 22.22 47.38 29.69
C ALA A 434 21.10 47.23 28.65
N GLY A 435 20.31 46.15 28.76
CA GLY A 435 19.10 45.96 27.96
C GLY A 435 17.89 46.70 28.55
N PHE A 436 17.00 47.18 27.68
CA PHE A 436 15.62 47.54 28.03
C PHE A 436 14.72 47.65 26.78
N TYR A 437 13.75 46.75 26.65
CA TYR A 437 12.43 46.91 25.98
C TYR A 437 11.69 45.57 26.26
N GLY A 438 10.49 45.49 26.85
CA GLY A 438 9.54 46.53 27.25
C GLY A 438 8.11 46.15 26.82
N GLY A 439 7.49 45.12 27.44
CA GLY A 439 6.27 44.48 26.89
C GLY A 439 5.31 43.84 27.90
N ARG A 440 4.75 44.65 28.81
CA ARG A 440 3.52 44.45 29.63
C ARG A 440 2.99 43.02 29.88
N ARG A 441 3.08 42.57 31.14
CA ARG A 441 2.08 41.65 31.72
C ARG A 441 0.81 42.44 32.09
N GLY A 442 -0.36 41.91 31.77
CA GLY A 442 -1.65 42.43 32.24
C GLY A 442 -2.46 41.32 32.90
N THR A 443 -2.61 41.39 34.22
CA THR A 443 -3.51 40.52 34.98
C THR A 443 -4.94 41.04 34.92
N CYS A 444 -5.91 40.16 34.74
CA CYS A 444 -7.32 40.45 35.01
C CYS A 444 -7.90 39.29 35.82
N ARG A 445 -8.32 39.58 37.05
CA ARG A 445 -9.03 38.65 37.93
C ARG A 445 -10.27 39.36 38.48
N ALA A 446 -11.33 38.58 38.66
CA ALA A 446 -12.63 38.93 39.25
C ALA A 446 -13.64 39.69 38.35
N ARG A 447 -14.63 38.93 37.85
CA ARG A 447 -16.06 39.11 38.16
C ARG A 447 -16.82 37.81 37.83
N GLY A 448 -17.38 37.15 38.85
CA GLY A 448 -18.40 36.10 38.69
C GLY A 448 -18.07 34.91 37.79
N CYS A 449 -16.91 34.24 37.97
CA CYS A 449 -16.73 32.92 37.38
C CYS A 449 -17.71 31.93 38.00
N ARG A 450 -18.45 31.23 37.15
CA ARG A 450 -19.19 30.02 37.53
C ARG A 450 -18.15 28.96 37.83
N MET A 451 -18.33 28.15 38.88
CA MET A 451 -17.29 27.20 39.26
C MET A 451 -17.89 25.85 39.60
N MET A 452 -17.96 24.98 38.60
CA MET A 452 -18.15 23.56 38.84
C MET A 452 -17.02 23.04 39.74
N ARG A 453 -17.38 22.55 40.93
CA ARG A 453 -16.44 22.09 41.95
C ARG A 453 -15.73 20.80 41.53
N PHE A 454 -16.51 19.85 41.00
CA PHE A 454 -16.03 18.56 40.54
C PHE A 454 -17.04 17.87 39.61
N MET A 455 -16.53 16.93 38.81
CA MET A 455 -17.31 16.03 37.96
C MET A 455 -16.91 14.58 38.22
N LEU A 456 -17.90 13.70 38.40
CA LEU A 456 -17.73 12.27 38.66
C LEU A 456 -18.47 11.46 37.61
N LEU A 457 -17.88 10.33 37.22
CA LEU A 457 -18.49 9.30 36.41
C LEU A 457 -18.40 7.97 37.15
N PHE A 458 -19.53 7.30 37.36
CA PHE A 458 -19.57 6.01 38.03
C PHE A 458 -20.64 5.08 37.45
N SER A 459 -20.40 3.78 37.53
CA SER A 459 -21.33 2.76 37.04
C SER A 459 -22.48 2.52 38.01
N ARG A 460 -23.56 1.91 37.51
CA ARG A 460 -24.67 1.39 38.33
C ARG A 460 -24.23 0.42 39.44
N GLN A 461 -23.05 -0.20 39.32
CA GLN A 461 -22.47 -1.08 40.35
C GLN A 461 -21.75 -0.31 41.47
N GLY A 462 -21.73 1.03 41.45
CA GLY A 462 -21.01 1.83 42.43
C GLY A 462 -19.48 1.81 42.25
N LYS A 463 -18.99 1.57 41.02
CA LYS A 463 -17.57 1.70 40.68
C LYS A 463 -17.31 3.04 40.01
N LEU A 464 -16.37 3.82 40.55
CA LEU A 464 -15.90 5.07 39.96
C LEU A 464 -15.10 4.78 38.68
N ARG A 465 -15.32 5.56 37.63
CA ARG A 465 -14.66 5.47 36.33
C ARG A 465 -13.83 6.70 36.00
N LEU A 466 -14.34 7.89 36.31
CA LEU A 466 -13.64 9.17 36.13
C LEU A 466 -13.97 10.11 37.29
N GLN A 467 -13.00 10.91 37.74
CA GLN A 467 -13.19 11.99 38.71
C GLN A 467 -12.29 13.20 38.42
N LYS A 468 -12.88 14.33 38.05
CA LYS A 468 -12.17 15.61 37.88
C LYS A 468 -12.52 16.57 39.02
N TRP A 469 -11.50 17.15 39.64
CA TRP A 469 -11.62 18.11 40.75
C TRP A 469 -11.03 19.44 40.30
N TYR A 470 -11.82 20.51 40.31
CA TYR A 470 -11.39 21.83 39.85
C TYR A 470 -10.91 22.74 41.00
N LEU A 471 -11.20 22.36 42.25
CA LEU A 471 -10.59 22.96 43.44
C LEU A 471 -9.64 21.98 44.15
N ALA A 472 -8.65 22.56 44.83
CA ALA A 472 -7.82 21.84 45.79
C ALA A 472 -8.70 21.34 46.95
N THR A 473 -8.61 20.06 47.27
CA THR A 473 -9.36 19.40 48.35
C THR A 473 -8.53 18.19 48.79
N SER A 474 -8.50 17.86 50.08
CA SER A 474 -7.67 16.74 50.55
C SER A 474 -8.19 15.40 50.03
N ASP A 475 -7.31 14.46 49.70
CA ASP A 475 -7.73 13.17 49.14
C ASP A 475 -8.54 12.32 50.13
N LYS A 476 -8.36 12.55 51.44
CA LYS A 476 -9.18 11.94 52.51
C LYS A 476 -10.62 12.43 52.43
N GLU A 477 -10.84 13.72 52.15
CA GLU A 477 -12.16 14.30 51.94
C GLU A 477 -12.75 13.88 50.60
N ARG A 478 -11.99 13.95 49.49
CA ARG A 478 -12.44 13.47 48.17
C ARG A 478 -12.99 12.04 48.24
N LYS A 479 -12.22 11.11 48.84
CA LYS A 479 -12.64 9.70 49.05
C LYS A 479 -13.85 9.56 49.98
N LYS A 480 -14.14 10.52 50.86
CA LYS A 480 -15.37 10.55 51.68
C LYS A 480 -16.56 11.05 50.84
N MET A 481 -16.42 12.19 50.16
CA MET A 481 -17.48 12.81 49.37
C MET A 481 -17.94 11.93 48.21
N VAL A 482 -17.01 11.30 47.47
CA VAL A 482 -17.37 10.38 46.37
C VAL A 482 -18.24 9.23 46.87
N ARG A 483 -17.89 8.60 48.01
CA ARG A 483 -18.67 7.48 48.57
C ARG A 483 -20.06 7.90 49.03
N GLU A 484 -20.16 9.00 49.77
CA GLU A 484 -21.45 9.55 50.21
C GLU A 484 -22.35 9.89 49.02
N LEU A 485 -21.82 10.60 48.04
CA LEU A 485 -22.59 11.14 46.92
C LEU A 485 -23.01 10.03 45.94
N MET A 486 -22.15 9.03 45.68
CA MET A 486 -22.52 7.83 44.92
C MET A 486 -23.63 7.01 45.60
N GLN A 487 -23.58 6.85 46.93
CA GLN A 487 -24.65 6.17 47.68
C GLN A 487 -25.98 6.91 47.56
N VAL A 488 -25.99 8.24 47.71
CA VAL A 488 -27.21 9.06 47.59
C VAL A 488 -27.78 8.99 46.18
N VAL A 489 -26.95 9.10 45.13
CA VAL A 489 -27.43 9.04 43.74
C VAL A 489 -27.97 7.66 43.37
N LEU A 490 -27.29 6.57 43.76
CA LEU A 490 -27.73 5.20 43.43
C LEU A 490 -28.99 4.76 44.19
N ALA A 491 -29.29 5.37 45.34
CA ALA A 491 -30.51 5.09 46.11
C ALA A 491 -31.78 5.77 45.54
N ARG A 492 -31.65 6.73 44.61
CA ARG A 492 -32.81 7.48 44.07
C ARG A 492 -33.57 6.71 42.99
N LYS A 493 -34.91 6.86 43.01
CA LYS A 493 -35.81 6.19 42.06
C LYS A 493 -35.77 6.87 40.68
N PRO A 494 -35.90 6.14 39.55
CA PRO A 494 -35.74 6.69 38.19
C PRO A 494 -36.72 7.81 37.78
N LYS A 495 -37.82 8.02 38.53
CA LYS A 495 -38.80 9.08 38.26
C LYS A 495 -38.53 10.39 39.03
N MET A 496 -37.44 10.47 39.79
CA MET A 496 -37.05 11.68 40.53
C MET A 496 -36.22 12.63 39.64
N CYS A 497 -36.22 13.92 39.98
CA CYS A 497 -35.45 14.93 39.25
C CYS A 497 -33.93 14.70 39.30
N SER A 498 -33.24 15.12 38.23
CA SER A 498 -31.78 15.10 38.06
C SER A 498 -31.00 16.04 38.98
N PHE A 499 -31.68 16.76 39.87
CA PHE A 499 -31.10 17.76 40.76
C PHE A 499 -31.16 17.28 42.22
N LEU A 500 -30.17 17.65 43.01
CA LEU A 500 -30.01 17.29 44.41
C LEU A 500 -29.32 18.44 45.13
N GLU A 501 -29.85 18.87 46.27
CA GLU A 501 -29.08 19.71 47.20
C GLU A 501 -28.30 18.77 48.13
N TRP A 502 -26.99 18.99 48.24
CA TRP A 502 -26.09 18.16 49.02
C TRP A 502 -25.07 19.04 49.73
N ARG A 503 -25.25 19.20 51.06
CA ARG A 503 -24.58 20.24 51.85
C ARG A 503 -24.84 21.62 51.21
N ASP A 504 -23.84 22.49 51.14
CA ASP A 504 -23.95 23.83 50.55
C ASP A 504 -23.77 23.86 49.02
N LEU A 505 -23.86 22.69 48.36
CA LEU A 505 -23.67 22.54 46.91
C LEU A 505 -24.92 21.95 46.24
N LYS A 506 -25.13 22.35 44.99
CA LYS A 506 -26.12 21.74 44.10
C LYS A 506 -25.44 20.68 43.25
N VAL A 507 -26.06 19.51 43.17
CA VAL A 507 -25.54 18.34 42.47
C VAL A 507 -26.50 17.99 41.33
N VAL A 508 -25.97 18.02 40.12
CA VAL A 508 -26.69 17.74 38.87
C VAL A 508 -26.19 16.41 38.33
N TYR A 509 -27.09 15.44 38.11
CA TYR A 509 -26.70 14.13 37.61
C TYR A 509 -27.66 13.59 36.55
N LYS A 510 -27.12 12.86 35.57
CA LYS A 510 -27.90 12.19 34.53
C LYS A 510 -27.30 10.84 34.20
N ARG A 511 -28.16 9.87 33.94
CA ARG A 511 -27.78 8.51 33.58
C ARG A 511 -27.82 8.33 32.05
N TYR A 512 -26.75 7.79 31.49
CA TYR A 512 -26.67 7.33 30.11
C TYR A 512 -26.24 5.85 30.12
N ALA A 513 -27.04 4.97 29.52
CA ALA A 513 -26.86 3.51 29.56
C ALA A 513 -26.61 2.96 30.99
N SER A 514 -25.40 2.44 31.29
CA SER A 514 -24.99 1.91 32.60
C SER A 514 -24.34 2.94 33.53
N LEU A 515 -24.01 4.13 33.02
CA LEU A 515 -23.18 5.14 33.66
C LEU A 515 -24.00 6.33 34.19
N TYR A 516 -23.55 6.87 35.33
CA TYR A 516 -24.05 8.09 35.95
C TYR A 516 -22.97 9.17 35.83
N PHE A 517 -23.31 10.25 35.14
CA PHE A 517 -22.52 11.47 35.05
C PHE A 517 -23.06 12.45 36.08
N CYS A 518 -22.19 13.02 36.91
CA CYS A 518 -22.58 13.80 38.07
C CYS A 518 -21.64 14.98 38.30
N CYS A 519 -22.19 16.18 38.37
CA CYS A 519 -21.46 17.43 38.56
C CYS A 519 -21.93 18.14 39.83
N ALA A 520 -21.01 18.74 40.57
CA ALA A 520 -21.34 19.59 41.72
C ALA A 520 -21.02 21.05 41.41
N ILE A 521 -21.98 21.93 41.61
CA ILE A 521 -21.94 23.37 41.32
C ILE A 521 -22.36 24.18 42.56
N GLU A 522 -22.08 25.47 42.56
CA GLU A 522 -22.44 26.35 43.67
C GLU A 522 -23.92 26.79 43.58
N GLY A 523 -24.51 27.24 44.69
CA GLY A 523 -25.93 27.60 44.76
C GLY A 523 -26.37 28.69 43.75
N GLN A 524 -25.42 29.52 43.31
CA GLN A 524 -25.58 30.60 42.33
C GLN A 524 -25.57 30.16 40.86
N ASP A 525 -25.13 28.93 40.57
CA ASP A 525 -25.05 28.41 39.20
C ASP A 525 -26.37 27.75 38.74
N ASN A 526 -26.62 27.77 37.43
CA ASN A 526 -27.85 27.26 36.83
C ASN A 526 -27.74 25.77 36.49
N GLU A 527 -28.61 24.97 37.10
CA GLU A 527 -28.60 23.51 37.06
C GLU A 527 -28.92 22.95 35.66
N LEU A 528 -29.71 23.67 34.85
CA LEU A 528 -30.04 23.28 33.47
C LEU A 528 -28.83 23.41 32.54
N ILE A 529 -28.00 24.44 32.74
CA ILE A 529 -26.76 24.63 31.98
C ILE A 529 -25.78 23.48 32.30
N THR A 530 -25.66 23.09 33.56
CA THR A 530 -24.86 21.92 33.96
C THR A 530 -25.41 20.60 33.40
N LEU A 531 -26.72 20.47 33.24
CA LEU A 531 -27.33 19.29 32.64
C LEU A 531 -27.04 19.18 31.13
N GLU A 532 -27.06 20.30 30.41
CA GLU A 532 -26.65 20.37 29.00
C GLU A 532 -25.14 20.14 28.85
N LEU A 533 -24.32 20.63 29.78
CA LEU A 533 -22.88 20.34 29.85
C LEU A 533 -22.58 18.85 29.94
N ILE A 534 -23.27 18.15 30.84
CA ILE A 534 -23.19 16.69 30.97
C ILE A 534 -23.60 16.01 29.65
N HIS A 535 -24.65 16.51 28.97
CA HIS A 535 -25.06 15.95 27.69
C HIS A 535 -23.99 16.15 26.61
N ARG A 536 -23.47 17.37 26.48
CA ARG A 536 -22.45 17.75 25.50
C ARG A 536 -21.17 16.93 25.64
N TYR A 537 -20.73 16.67 26.87
CA TYR A 537 -19.58 15.81 27.12
C TYR A 537 -19.82 14.36 26.66
N VAL A 538 -21.02 13.81 26.90
CA VAL A 538 -21.40 12.47 26.39
C VAL A 538 -21.42 12.44 24.86
N GLU A 539 -21.92 13.48 24.19
CA GLU A 539 -21.88 13.57 22.72
C GLU A 539 -20.46 13.67 22.15
N LEU A 540 -19.54 14.32 22.87
CA LEU A 540 -18.12 14.39 22.49
C LEU A 540 -17.44 13.02 22.61
N LEU A 541 -17.66 12.31 23.72
CA LEU A 541 -17.17 10.94 23.91
C LEU A 541 -17.73 9.99 22.83
N ASP A 542 -19.04 10.05 22.58
CA ASP A 542 -19.71 9.17 21.60
C ASP A 542 -19.19 9.37 20.18
N LYS A 543 -18.93 10.64 19.80
CA LYS A 543 -18.37 10.97 18.50
C LYS A 543 -16.88 10.67 18.36
N TYR A 544 -16.10 10.72 19.46
CA TYR A 544 -14.69 10.34 19.45
C TYR A 544 -14.50 8.82 19.37
N PHE A 545 -15.22 8.04 20.19
CA PHE A 545 -15.08 6.58 20.23
C PHE A 545 -15.92 5.84 19.16
N GLY A 546 -16.88 6.51 18.52
CA GLY A 546 -17.69 5.91 17.46
C GLY A 546 -18.73 4.92 17.96
N SER A 547 -19.62 5.36 18.87
CA SER A 547 -20.53 4.58 19.72
C SER A 547 -19.90 4.19 21.07
N VAL A 548 -19.84 5.14 22.01
CA VAL A 548 -19.10 4.94 23.28
C VAL A 548 -19.81 3.99 24.24
N CYS A 549 -19.08 3.00 24.76
CA CYS A 549 -19.53 2.10 25.82
C CYS A 549 -18.73 2.27 27.12
N GLU A 550 -19.17 1.63 28.21
CA GLU A 550 -18.49 1.70 29.50
C GLU A 550 -17.08 1.10 29.46
N LEU A 551 -16.80 0.13 28.58
CA LEU A 551 -15.46 -0.45 28.43
C LEU A 551 -14.47 0.51 27.77
N ASP A 552 -14.89 1.30 26.78
CA ASP A 552 -14.00 2.23 26.07
C ASP A 552 -13.46 3.30 27.01
N ILE A 553 -14.31 3.80 27.91
CA ILE A 553 -13.93 4.78 28.94
C ILE A 553 -13.04 4.14 30.03
N ILE A 554 -13.09 2.82 30.23
CA ILE A 554 -12.20 2.11 31.17
C ILE A 554 -10.84 1.86 30.55
N PHE A 555 -10.79 1.33 29.32
CA PHE A 555 -9.54 1.01 28.63
C PHE A 555 -8.80 2.28 28.17
N ASN A 556 -9.53 3.34 27.80
CA ASN A 556 -8.97 4.61 27.32
C ASN A 556 -9.29 5.77 28.28
N PHE A 557 -9.18 5.54 29.59
CA PHE A 557 -9.55 6.54 30.61
C PHE A 557 -8.76 7.85 30.47
N GLU A 558 -7.50 7.78 30.05
CA GLU A 558 -6.64 8.96 29.81
C GLU A 558 -7.22 9.85 28.71
N LYS A 559 -7.65 9.25 27.59
CA LYS A 559 -8.33 9.97 26.51
C LYS A 559 -9.65 10.58 26.98
N ALA A 560 -10.41 9.89 27.82
CA ALA A 560 -11.62 10.46 28.42
C ALA A 560 -11.32 11.69 29.32
N TYR A 561 -10.27 11.65 30.15
CA TYR A 561 -9.81 12.84 30.90
C TYR A 561 -9.35 13.96 29.97
N PHE A 562 -8.67 13.61 28.88
CA PHE A 562 -8.15 14.60 27.94
C PHE A 562 -9.28 15.31 27.16
N ILE A 563 -10.27 14.56 26.66
CA ILE A 563 -11.52 15.09 26.08
C ILE A 563 -12.25 16.00 27.07
N LEU A 564 -12.25 15.64 28.37
CA LEU A 564 -12.86 16.46 29.41
C LEU A 564 -12.10 17.77 29.65
N ASP A 565 -10.78 17.75 29.60
CA ASP A 565 -9.94 18.91 29.89
C ASP A 565 -9.93 19.94 28.74
N GLU A 566 -9.96 19.50 27.47
CA GLU A 566 -10.17 20.39 26.31
C GLU A 566 -11.59 20.97 26.24
N PHE A 567 -12.57 20.30 26.84
CA PHE A 567 -13.94 20.80 26.93
C PHE A 567 -14.15 21.76 28.12
N LEU A 568 -13.51 21.48 29.26
CA LEU A 568 -13.74 22.14 30.55
C LEU A 568 -12.42 22.54 31.24
N MET A 569 -12.03 23.80 31.05
CA MET A 569 -10.87 24.38 31.73
C MET A 569 -11.29 25.06 33.05
N GLY A 570 -10.74 24.60 34.17
CA GLY A 570 -10.97 25.23 35.49
C GLY A 570 -12.40 25.11 36.05
N GLY A 571 -13.28 24.34 35.41
CA GLY A 571 -14.69 24.18 35.76
C GLY A 571 -15.65 25.00 34.89
N ASP A 572 -15.12 25.81 33.96
CA ASP A 572 -15.84 26.58 32.95
C ASP A 572 -15.68 25.96 31.55
N VAL A 573 -16.60 26.26 30.63
CA VAL A 573 -16.55 25.77 29.24
C VAL A 573 -15.49 26.52 28.45
N GLN A 574 -14.53 25.79 27.89
CA GLN A 574 -13.47 26.37 27.06
C GLN A 574 -13.96 26.68 25.64
N ASP A 575 -14.67 25.75 25.01
CA ASP A 575 -15.25 25.93 23.68
C ASP A 575 -16.64 25.26 23.58
N THR A 576 -17.58 25.96 22.94
CA THR A 576 -18.96 25.49 22.74
C THR A 576 -19.14 24.69 21.44
N SER A 577 -18.19 24.78 20.52
CA SER A 577 -18.20 24.15 19.21
C SER A 577 -17.66 22.72 19.27
N LYS A 578 -18.56 21.74 19.11
CA LYS A 578 -18.20 20.30 19.02
C LYS A 578 -17.07 20.01 18.01
N LYS A 579 -17.04 20.74 16.89
CA LYS A 579 -16.00 20.56 15.84
C LYS A 579 -14.64 21.11 16.26
N SER A 580 -14.62 22.16 17.08
CA SER A 580 -13.39 22.79 17.56
C SER A 580 -12.74 21.94 18.65
N VAL A 581 -13.54 21.52 19.65
CA VAL A 581 -13.09 20.62 20.73
C VAL A 581 -12.53 19.30 20.17
N LEU A 582 -13.25 18.63 19.25
CA LEU A 582 -12.75 17.40 18.62
C LEU A 582 -11.46 17.61 17.82
N LYS A 583 -11.33 18.74 17.12
CA LYS A 583 -10.09 19.06 16.40
C LYS A 583 -8.91 19.34 17.34
N ALA A 584 -9.15 19.99 18.48
CA ALA A 584 -8.13 20.18 19.52
C ALA A 584 -7.71 18.84 20.13
N ILE A 585 -8.67 17.94 20.37
CA ILE A 585 -8.40 16.58 20.85
C ILE A 585 -7.54 15.81 19.85
N GLU A 586 -7.95 15.76 18.57
CA GLU A 586 -7.20 15.11 17.49
C GLU A 586 -5.77 15.67 17.34
N GLN A 587 -5.59 16.99 17.51
CA GLN A 587 -4.29 17.64 17.43
C GLN A 587 -3.36 17.29 18.59
N ALA A 588 -3.91 17.15 19.80
CA ALA A 588 -3.12 16.85 20.98
C ALA A 588 -2.88 15.35 21.19
N ASP A 589 -3.76 14.48 20.70
CA ASP A 589 -3.45 13.06 20.51
C ASP A 589 -2.23 12.90 19.58
N LEU A 590 -2.19 13.67 18.49
CA LEU A 590 -1.03 13.75 17.59
C LEU A 590 0.26 14.18 18.32
N LEU A 591 0.17 15.14 19.24
CA LEU A 591 1.31 15.64 20.02
C LEU A 591 1.75 14.65 21.12
N GLN A 592 0.83 13.88 21.69
CA GLN A 592 1.14 12.85 22.67
C GLN A 592 1.87 11.66 22.00
N GLU A 593 1.48 11.28 20.79
CA GLU A 593 2.20 10.26 19.99
C GLU A 593 3.58 10.72 19.53
N VAL A 594 3.79 12.02 19.27
CA VAL A 594 5.12 12.56 18.97
C VAL A 594 6.00 12.48 20.23
N ARG A 595 5.51 12.97 21.37
CA ARG A 595 6.28 12.94 22.63
C ARG A 595 6.63 11.54 23.11
N ALA A 596 5.76 10.56 22.90
CA ALA A 596 6.05 9.16 23.23
C ALA A 596 7.25 8.62 22.44
N ARG A 597 7.34 8.97 21.15
CA ARG A 597 8.49 8.60 20.29
C ARG A 597 9.76 9.36 20.66
N ASP A 598 9.64 10.66 20.95
CA ASP A 598 10.78 11.46 21.42
C ASP A 598 11.38 10.85 22.72
N SER A 599 10.53 10.36 23.64
CA SER A 599 11.01 9.68 24.86
C SER A 599 11.53 8.26 24.63
N GLU A 600 11.02 7.53 23.64
CA GLU A 600 11.58 6.22 23.25
C GLU A 600 12.96 6.40 22.58
N GLU A 601 13.17 7.46 21.80
CA GLU A 601 14.48 7.83 21.23
C GLU A 601 15.47 8.32 22.30
N GLU A 602 15.03 9.10 23.30
CA GLU A 602 15.88 9.52 24.44
C GLU A 602 16.27 8.34 25.37
N GLU A 603 15.38 7.38 25.63
CA GLU A 603 15.72 6.16 26.38
C GLU A 603 16.71 5.24 25.62
N GLU A 604 16.60 5.14 24.29
CA GLU A 604 17.61 4.42 23.47
C GLU A 604 18.98 5.14 23.45
N GLU A 605 19.02 6.48 23.44
CA GLU A 605 20.30 7.23 23.51
C GLU A 605 20.98 7.13 24.89
N GLU A 606 20.24 7.15 26.02
CA GLU A 606 20.83 6.95 27.34
C GLU A 606 21.37 5.52 27.55
N GLU A 607 20.71 4.47 27.05
CA GLU A 607 21.26 3.11 27.11
C GLU A 607 22.54 2.97 26.25
N TYR A 608 22.65 3.72 25.15
CA TYR A 608 23.82 3.72 24.28
C TYR A 608 25.02 4.48 24.88
N CYS A 609 24.79 5.60 25.57
CA CYS A 609 25.84 6.40 26.21
C CYS A 609 26.48 5.74 27.44
N GLY A 610 25.82 4.75 28.07
CA GLY A 610 26.31 4.08 29.28
C GLY A 610 27.49 3.10 29.10
N ARG A 611 27.95 2.82 27.87
CA ARG A 611 28.93 1.74 27.57
C ARG A 611 30.23 2.22 26.90
N GLY A 612 30.75 3.37 27.29
CA GLY A 612 31.99 3.96 26.77
C GLY A 612 33.26 3.67 27.58
N ASP A 613 33.72 2.42 27.65
CA ASP A 613 35.05 2.09 28.22
C ASP A 613 36.18 2.58 27.31
N PHE A 614 36.98 3.55 27.77
CA PHE A 614 38.17 4.05 27.08
C PHE A 614 39.38 3.10 27.27
N PRO A 615 39.97 2.52 26.20
CA PRO A 615 41.22 1.79 26.31
C PRO A 615 42.43 2.74 26.39
N SER A 616 43.32 2.48 27.34
CA SER A 616 44.50 3.28 27.63
C SER A 616 45.65 3.04 26.64
N LEU A 617 46.16 4.12 26.03
CA LEU A 617 47.38 4.10 25.22
C LEU A 617 48.62 4.22 26.12
N GLY A 618 49.27 3.09 26.40
CA GLY A 618 50.47 3.02 27.21
C GLY A 618 51.69 2.49 26.45
N HIS A 619 52.83 3.16 26.67
CA HIS A 619 54.22 2.74 26.40
C HIS A 619 54.75 2.75 24.95
N LEU A 620 55.61 3.74 24.68
CA LEU A 620 57.01 3.49 24.34
C LEU A 620 57.89 4.61 24.92
N ALA A 621 59.07 4.27 25.44
CA ALA A 621 59.73 5.04 26.48
C ALA A 621 61.06 5.67 26.07
N ARG A 622 61.32 6.90 26.55
CA ARG A 622 62.57 7.34 27.18
C ARG A 622 62.45 8.71 27.83
#